data_AF-A0A2R4T4E4-F1
#
_entry.id   AF-A0A2R4T4E4-F1
#
_cell.length_a   1.000
_cell.length_b   1.000
_cell.length_c   1.000
_cell.angle_alpha   90.00
_cell.angle_beta   90.00
_cell.angle_gamma   90.00
#
_symmetry.space_group_name_H-M   'P 1'
#
loop_
_entity.id
_entity.type
_entity.pdbx_description
1 polymer ?
#
loop_
_entity_poly.entity_id
_entity_poly.type
_entity_poly.pdbx_seq_one_letter_code
_entity_poly.pdbx_strand_id
1 'polypeptide(L)' 'MANLKKLRLSEVLAEIDMSRAAFYRMRARGQAPRIIKLPNGQLRVRREDLDAWWESRELPAA' A
#
# COMPACT_ATOMS: atom_id res chain seq x y z
N MET A 1 19.34 0.17 -5.09
CA MET A 1 19.32 -0.86 -4.02
C MET A 1 17.85 -1.16 -3.71
N ALA A 2 17.34 -2.33 -4.10
CA ALA A 2 15.96 -2.70 -3.83
C ALA A 2 15.79 -2.95 -2.33
N ASN A 3 15.16 -1.99 -1.65
CA ASN A 3 14.92 -2.10 -0.23
C ASN A 3 13.80 -3.13 -0.02
N LEU A 4 14.14 -4.36 0.38
CA LEU A 4 13.21 -5.43 0.77
C LEU A 4 12.36 -5.10 2.02
N LYS A 5 12.19 -3.81 2.34
CA LYS A 5 11.42 -3.35 3.49
C LYS A 5 9.94 -3.72 3.29
N LYS A 6 9.45 -4.57 4.17
CA LYS A 6 8.03 -4.87 4.33
C LYS A 6 7.46 -3.86 5.32
N LEU A 7 6.72 -2.89 4.80
CA LEU A 7 6.04 -1.87 5.58
C LEU A 7 4.84 -2.47 6.31
N ARG A 8 4.63 -2.04 7.54
CA ARG A 8 3.38 -2.28 8.29
C ARG A 8 2.26 -1.46 7.65
N LEU A 9 1.02 -1.90 7.82
CA LEU A 9 -0.13 -1.11 7.39
C LEU A 9 -0.08 0.33 7.92
N SER A 10 0.32 0.53 9.18
CA SER A 10 0.46 1.88 9.76
C SER A 10 1.48 2.76 9.04
N GLU A 11 2.61 2.19 8.60
CA GLU A 11 3.63 2.93 7.84
C GLU A 11 3.07 3.30 6.46
N VAL A 12 2.41 2.37 5.78
CA VAL A 12 1.76 2.64 4.48
C VAL A 12 0.73 3.76 4.61
N LEU A 13 -0.15 3.69 5.61
CA LEU A 13 -1.19 4.69 5.85
C LEU A 13 -0.60 6.09 6.12
N ALA A 14 0.52 6.15 6.85
CA ALA A 14 1.22 7.41 7.11
C ALA A 14 1.84 7.98 5.82
N GLU A 15 2.38 7.14 4.95
CA GLU A 15 2.99 7.60 3.69
C GLU A 15 1.97 8.06 2.65
N ILE A 16 0.83 7.38 2.52
CA ILE A 16 -0.25 7.78 1.60
C ILE A 16 -1.16 8.87 2.19
N ASP A 17 -0.85 9.35 3.41
CA ASP A 17 -1.65 10.27 4.21
C ASP A 17 -3.16 9.95 4.20
N MET A 18 -3.49 8.70 4.53
CA MET A 18 -4.85 8.19 4.43
C MET A 18 -5.30 7.48 5.70
N SER A 19 -6.55 7.75 6.11
CA SER A 19 -7.16 7.00 7.20
C SER A 19 -7.33 5.52 6.86
N ARG A 20 -7.24 4.66 7.88
CA ARG A 20 -7.45 3.21 7.74
C ARG A 20 -8.80 2.85 7.10
N ALA A 21 -9.84 3.62 7.41
CA ALA A 21 -11.18 3.41 6.83
C ALA A 21 -11.20 3.70 5.32
N ALA A 22 -10.57 4.79 4.89
CA ALA A 22 -10.45 5.11 3.47
C ALA A 22 -9.62 4.04 2.73
N PHE A 23 -8.53 3.57 3.33
CA PHE A 23 -7.74 2.47 2.77
C PHE A 23 -8.54 1.18 2.60
N TYR A 24 -9.37 0.79 3.59
CA TYR A 24 -10.21 -0.39 3.43
C TYR A 24 -11.31 -0.21 2.38
N ARG A 25 -11.88 0.99 2.22
CA ARG A 25 -12.81 1.28 1.11
C ARG A 25 -12.11 1.15 -0.24
N MET A 26 -10.90 1.69 -0.36
CA MET A 26 -10.07 1.56 -1.56
C MET A 26 -9.74 0.09 -1.85
N ARG A 27 -9.41 -0.69 -0.82
CA ARG A 27 -9.17 -2.13 -0.92
C ARG A 27 -10.41 -2.89 -1.37
N ALA A 28 -11.59 -2.56 -0.84
CA ALA A 28 -12.84 -3.20 -1.24
C ALA A 28 -13.17 -2.97 -2.73
N ARG A 29 -12.69 -1.85 -3.29
CA ARG A 29 -12.80 -1.51 -4.72
C ARG A 29 -11.69 -2.13 -5.59
N GLY A 30 -10.79 -2.92 -5.01
CA GLY A 30 -9.63 -3.49 -5.72
C GLY A 30 -8.56 -2.47 -6.10
N GLN A 31 -8.56 -1.30 -5.45
CA GLN A 31 -7.66 -0.18 -5.78
C GLN A 31 -6.49 -0.03 -4.80
N ALA A 32 -6.33 -0.94 -3.84
CA ALA A 32 -5.25 -0.88 -2.86
C ALA A 32 -3.98 -1.61 -3.35
N PRO A 33 -2.79 -1.25 -2.86
CA PRO A 33 -1.56 -1.99 -3.13
C PRO A 33 -1.66 -3.43 -2.66
N ARG A 34 -0.78 -4.30 -3.17
CA ARG A 34 -0.74 -5.71 -2.75
C ARG A 34 -0.35 -5.84 -1.27
N ILE A 35 -1.12 -6.64 -0.55
CA ILE A 35 -0.96 -6.84 0.90
C ILE A 35 -0.68 -8.31 1.17
N ILE A 36 0.31 -8.56 2.01
CA ILE A 36 0.65 -9.86 2.56
C ILE A 36 0.00 -9.98 3.94
N LYS A 37 -0.93 -10.92 4.07
CA LYS A 37 -1.50 -11.29 5.37
C LYS A 37 -0.57 -12.30 6.03
N LEU A 38 -0.06 -11.95 7.22
CA LEU A 38 0.76 -12.85 8.03
C LEU A 38 -0.12 -13.82 8.83
N PRO A 39 0.42 -14.98 9.27
CA PRO A 39 -0.31 -15.94 10.11
C PRO A 39 -0.82 -15.35 11.42
N ASN A 40 -0.13 -14.33 11.96
CA ASN A 40 -0.51 -13.60 13.16
C ASN A 40 -1.61 -12.54 12.93
N GLY A 41 -2.22 -12.49 11.74
CA GLY A 41 -3.26 -11.53 11.37
C GLY A 41 -2.76 -10.13 11.02
N GLN A 42 -1.46 -9.85 11.15
CA GLN A 42 -0.91 -8.56 10.75
C GLN A 42 -0.81 -8.44 9.23
N LEU A 43 -0.96 -7.21 8.73
CA LEU A 43 -0.79 -6.89 7.32
C LEU A 43 0.58 -6.28 7.07
N ARG A 44 1.21 -6.70 5.98
CA ARG A 44 2.46 -6.15 5.45
C ARG A 44 2.30 -5.79 3.98
N VAL A 45 2.95 -4.73 3.56
CA VAL A 45 3.02 -4.31 2.16
C VAL A 45 4.50 -4.22 1.79
N ARG A 46 4.89 -4.73 0.63
CA ARG A 46 6.27 -4.56 0.17
C ARG A 46 6.43 -3.14 -0.36
N ARG A 47 7.59 -2.52 -0.14
CA ARG A 47 7.91 -1.21 -0.73
C ARG A 47 7.68 -1.22 -2.25
N GLU A 48 8.16 -2.25 -2.95
CA GLU A 48 7.96 -2.43 -4.40
C GLU A 48 6.47 -2.45 -4.83
N ASP A 49 5.59 -3.07 -4.03
CA ASP A 49 4.17 -3.14 -4.34
C ASP A 49 3.46 -1.81 -4.08
N LEU A 50 3.96 -1.01 -3.12
CA LEU A 50 3.46 0.33 -2.86
C LEU A 50 3.93 1.31 -3.94
N ASP A 51 5.19 1.21 -4.36
CA ASP A 51 5.77 2.06 -5.40
C ASP A 51 5.10 1.78 -6.76
N ALA A 52 4.93 0.50 -7.14
CA ALA A 52 4.18 0.12 -8.35
C ALA A 52 2.71 0.59 -8.30
N TRP A 53 2.13 0.67 -7.09
CA TRP A 53 0.80 1.22 -6.92
C TRP A 53 0.77 2.74 -7.15
N TRP A 54 1.77 3.48 -6.67
CA TRP A 54 1.93 4.91 -6.98
C TRP A 54 2.06 5.15 -8.48
N GLU A 55 2.94 4.41 -9.15
CA GLU A 55 3.13 4.48 -10.61
C GLU A 55 1.81 4.20 -11.37
N SER A 56 0.99 3.26 -10.89
CA SER A 56 -0.31 2.96 -11.51
C SER A 56 -1.35 4.09 -11.36
N ARG A 57 -1.10 5.06 -10.48
CA ARG A 57 -1.97 6.20 -10.15
C ARG A 57 -1.40 7.53 -10.64
N GLU A 58 -0.16 7.55 -11.09
CA GLU A 58 0.41 8.70 -11.76
C GLU A 58 -0.39 8.97 -13.04
N LEU A 59 -1.09 10.10 -13.04
CA LEU A 59 -1.66 10.64 -14.25
C LEU A 59 -0.52 11.27 -15.06
N PRO A 60 -0.46 11.06 -16.38
CA PRO A 60 0.53 11.76 -17.19
C PRO A 60 0.36 13.26 -17.00
N ALA A 61 1.45 13.95 -16.67
CA ALA A 61 1.49 15.40 -16.73
C ALA A 61 1.26 15.81 -18.20
N ALA A 62 0.14 16.49 -18.45
CA ALA A 62 -0.24 16.99 -19.77
C ALA A 62 0.63 18.17 -20.19
#